data_AF-A0A656YVX2-F1
#
_entry.id   AF-A0A656YVX2-F1
#
_cell.length_a   1.000
_cell.length_b   1.000
_cell.length_c   1.000
_cell.angle_alpha   90.00
_cell.angle_beta   90.00
_cell.angle_gamma   90.00
#
_symmetry.space_group_name_H-M   'P 1'
#
loop_
_entity.id
_entity.type
_entity.pdbx_description
1 polymer ?
#
loop_
_entity_poly.entity_id
_entity_poly.type
_entity_poly.pdbx_seq_one_letter_code
_entity_poly.pdbx_strand_id
1 'polypeptide(L)' 'MSIVVKNMLRKFNLLDQTTHEDREEIDREIERRTGKYCDEGAKELSESEFKRLVRKILARKKESNPAYA' A
#
# COMPACT_ATOMS: atom_id res chain seq x y z
N MET A 1 3.82 10.27 -2.97
CA MET A 1 3.46 8.88 -3.29
C MET A 1 4.17 8.42 -4.56
N SER A 2 4.77 7.23 -4.56
CA SER A 2 5.37 6.60 -5.74
C SER A 2 4.37 6.42 -6.89
N ILE A 3 4.80 6.72 -8.13
CA ILE A 3 3.99 6.48 -9.33
C ILE A 3 3.78 4.96 -9.53
N VAL A 4 4.77 4.14 -9.18
CA VAL A 4 4.70 2.68 -9.32
C VAL A 4 3.61 2.13 -8.39
N VAL A 5 3.63 2.52 -7.12
CA VAL A 5 2.61 2.12 -6.15
C VAL A 5 1.22 2.59 -6.58
N LYS A 6 1.08 3.83 -7.03
CA LYS A 6 -0.19 4.35 -7.55
C LYS A 6 -0.73 3.50 -8.70
N ASN A 7 0.13 3.08 -9.62
CA ASN A 7 -0.25 2.24 -10.75
C ASN A 7 -0.61 0.81 -10.33
N MET A 8 0.10 0.23 -9.37
CA MET A 8 -0.26 -1.08 -8.81
C MET A 8 -1.60 -1.04 -8.07
N LEU A 9 -1.86 0.00 -7.27
CA LEU A 9 -3.15 0.21 -6.62
C LEU A 9 -4.29 0.30 -7.64
N ARG A 10 -4.09 1.01 -8.75
CA ARG A 10 -5.08 1.04 -9.85
C ARG A 10 -5.25 -0.33 -10.50
N LYS A 11 -4.15 -1.00 -10.84
CA LYS A 11 -4.16 -2.33 -11.47
C LYS A 11 -4.99 -3.34 -10.66
N PHE A 12 -5.00 -3.21 -9.34
CA PHE A 12 -5.70 -4.12 -8.44
C PHE A 12 -7.03 -3.59 -7.89
N ASN A 13 -7.55 -2.47 -8.41
CA ASN A 13 -8.79 -1.82 -7.94
C ASN A 13 -8.78 -1.46 -6.45
N LEU A 14 -7.60 -1.11 -5.92
CA LEU A 14 -7.38 -0.74 -4.52
C LEU A 14 -7.23 0.77 -4.35
N LEU A 15 -7.02 1.54 -5.43
CA LEU A 15 -6.75 2.97 -5.33
C LEU A 15 -7.90 3.72 -4.62
N ASP A 16 -9.15 3.42 -4.98
CA ASP A 16 -10.32 4.10 -4.41
C ASP A 16 -10.65 3.64 -2.98
N GLN A 17 -10.04 2.53 -2.54
CA GLN A 17 -10.13 2.02 -1.16
C GLN A 17 -9.04 2.58 -0.24
N THR A 18 -8.16 3.43 -0.77
CA THR A 18 -7.02 4.00 -0.03
C THR A 18 -7.13 5.52 0.01
N THR A 19 -6.94 6.09 1.19
CA THR A 19 -6.76 7.53 1.38
C THR A 19 -5.34 7.97 1.05
N HIS A 20 -5.10 9.27 1.08
CA HIS A 20 -3.74 9.80 0.93
C HIS A 20 -2.79 9.25 1.99
N GLU A 21 -3.22 9.21 3.25
CA GLU A 21 -2.41 8.68 4.35
C GLU A 21 -2.11 7.18 4.18
N ASP A 22 -3.08 6.39 3.74
CA ASP A 22 -2.87 4.95 3.50
C ASP A 22 -1.80 4.73 2.45
N ARG A 23 -1.82 5.57 1.41
CA ARG A 23 -0.84 5.53 0.33
C ARG A 23 0.57 5.90 0.81
N GLU A 24 0.69 6.87 1.70
CA GLU A 24 1.98 7.19 2.34
C GLU A 24 2.47 6.11 3.30
N GLU A 25 1.56 5.41 3.98
CA GLU A 25 1.91 4.27 4.82
C GLU A 25 2.34 3.07 3.97
N ILE A 26 1.67 2.82 2.83
CA ILE A 26 2.06 1.80 1.86
C ILE A 26 3.47 2.06 1.35
N ASP A 27 3.79 3.30 0.95
CA ASP A 27 5.13 3.65 0.49
C ASP A 27 6.19 3.38 1.57
N ARG A 28 5.96 3.87 2.80
CA ARG A 28 6.86 3.65 3.95
C ARG A 28 7.05 2.17 4.27
N GLU A 29 5.98 1.37 4.21
CA GLU A 29 6.04 -0.06 4.50
C GLU A 29 6.78 -0.84 3.41
N ILE A 30 6.66 -0.42 2.14
CA ILE A 30 7.45 -0.99 1.03
C ILE A 30 8.93 -0.68 1.27
N GLU A 31 9.28 0.58 1.50
CA GLU A 31 10.67 0.99 1.74
C GLU A 31 11.30 0.28 2.93
N ARG A 32 10.53 0.13 4.03
CA ARG A 32 10.97 -0.58 5.23
C ARG A 32 11.22 -2.07 4.99
N ARG A 33 10.45 -2.71 4.11
CA ARG A 33 10.58 -4.16 3.84
C ARG A 33 11.69 -4.48 2.86
N THR A 34 11.86 -3.65 1.84
CA THR A 34 12.85 -3.89 0.79
C THR A 34 14.19 -3.23 1.09
N GLY A 35 14.23 -2.25 1.99
CA GLY A 35 15.39 -1.40 2.23
C GLY A 35 15.72 -0.48 1.05
N LYS A 36 14.78 -0.31 0.11
CA LYS A 36 14.95 0.45 -1.13
C LYS A 36 13.87 1.50 -1.25
N TYR A 37 14.12 2.53 -2.05
CA TYR A 37 13.09 3.49 -2.40
C TYR A 37 11.89 2.81 -3.05
N CYS A 38 10.71 3.38 -2.80
CA CYS A 38 9.44 2.75 -3.14
C CYS A 38 9.32 2.36 -4.63
N ASP A 39 9.91 3.14 -5.53
CA ASP A 39 9.90 2.91 -6.98
C ASP A 39 10.62 1.61 -7.40
N GLU A 40 11.63 1.20 -6.64
CA GLU A 40 12.36 -0.04 -6.82
C GLU A 40 11.75 -1.16 -5.98
N GLY A 41 11.46 -0.87 -4.70
CA GLY A 41 10.89 -1.86 -3.78
C GLY A 41 9.53 -2.40 -4.23
N ALA A 42 8.68 -1.56 -4.83
CA ALA A 42 7.38 -1.99 -5.34
C ALA A 42 7.50 -3.01 -6.49
N LYS A 43 8.60 -2.99 -7.26
CA LYS A 43 8.84 -3.92 -8.38
C LYS A 43 9.29 -5.29 -7.92
N GLU A 44 9.82 -5.39 -6.70
CA GLU A 44 10.31 -6.66 -6.12
C GLU A 44 9.19 -7.46 -5.45
N LEU A 45 8.07 -6.80 -5.16
CA LEU A 45 6.90 -7.45 -4.58
C LEU A 45 6.12 -8.19 -5.66
N SER A 46 5.83 -9.47 -5.42
CA SER A 46 4.80 -10.17 -6.18
C SER A 46 3.44 -9.51 -5.99
N GLU A 47 2.52 -9.72 -6.92
CA GLU A 47 1.15 -9.19 -6.79
C GLU A 47 0.48 -9.62 -5.47
N SER A 48 0.77 -10.84 -5.01
CA SER A 48 0.20 -11.40 -3.79
C SER A 48 0.74 -10.73 -2.53
N GLU A 49 2.02 -10.34 -2.53
CA GLU A 49 2.66 -9.66 -1.41
C GLU A 49 2.20 -8.22 -1.33
N PHE A 50 2.11 -7.54 -2.47
CA PHE A 50 1.59 -6.18 -2.53
C PHE A 50 0.14 -6.12 -2.03
N LYS A 51 -0.75 -6.99 -2.53
CA LYS A 51 -2.15 -7.04 -2.07
C LYS A 51 -2.25 -7.35 -0.57
N ARG A 52 -1.42 -8.25 -0.04
CA ARG A 52 -1.38 -8.57 1.39
C ARG A 52 -0.90 -7.39 2.24
N LEU A 53 0.11 -6.67 1.78
CA LEU A 53 0.61 -5.45 2.43
C LEU A 53 -0.49 -4.39 2.52
N VAL A 54 -1.14 -4.06 1.41
CA VAL A 54 -2.19 -3.04 1.36
C VAL A 54 -3.36 -3.43 2.28
N ARG A 55 -3.85 -4.67 2.21
CA ARG A 55 -4.94 -5.15 3.07
C ARG A 55 -4.58 -5.09 4.56
N LYS A 56 -3.33 -5.38 4.93
CA LYS A 56 -2.87 -5.31 6.31
C LYS A 56 -2.93 -3.88 6.84
N ILE A 57 -2.56 -2.89 6.03
CA ILE A 57 -2.63 -1.47 6.38
C ILE A 57 -4.08 -1.04 6.55
N LEU A 58 -4.93 -1.35 5.58
CA LEU A 58 -6.36 -1.03 5.65
C LEU A 58 -7.05 -1.68 6.85
N ALA A 59 -6.72 -2.94 7.15
CA ALA A 59 -7.28 -3.66 8.30
C ALA A 59 -6.88 -3.01 9.64
N ARG A 60 -5.61 -2.61 9.80
CA ARG A 60 -5.14 -1.90 10.99
C ARG A 60 -5.88 -0.58 11.21
N LYS A 61 -6.16 0.15 10.13
CA LYS A 61 -6.92 1.41 10.23
C LYS A 61 -8.39 1.18 10.54
N LYS A 62 -8.99 0.11 10.02
CA LYS A 62 -10.37 -0.27 10.36
C LYS A 62 -10.53 -0.62 11.84
N GLU A 63 -9.54 -1.30 12.43
CA GLU A 63 -9.52 -1.57 13.88
C GLU A 63 -9.30 -0.29 14.70
N SER A 64 -8.53 0.66 14.17
CA SER A 64 -8.18 1.90 14.87
C SER A 64 -9.20 3.03 14.69
N ASN A 65 -10.06 2.98 13.67
CA ASN A 65 -11.01 4.03 13.34
C ASN A 65 -12.33 3.47 12.76
N PRO A 66 -13.47 3.61 13.47
CA PRO A 66 -14.77 3.10 13.00
C PRO A 66 -15.32 3.83 11.77
N ALA A 67 -14.72 4.93 11.32
CA ALA A 67 -15.10 5.59 10.05
C ALA A 67 -14.86 4.72 8.80
N TYR A 68 -14.12 3.60 8.93
CA TYR A 68 -13.87 2.60 7.88
C TYR A 68 -14.70 1.31 8.07
N ALA A 69 -15.69 1.30 9.00
CA ALA A 69 -16.57 0.18 9.33
C ALA A 69 -17.51 -0.20 8.18
#